data_AF-W1YPX4-F1
#
_entry.id   AF-W1YPX4-F1
#
_cell.length_a   1.000
_cell.length_b   1.000
_cell.length_c   1.000
_cell.angle_alpha   90.00
_cell.angle_beta   90.00
_cell.angle_gamma   90.00
#
_symmetry.space_group_name_H-M   'P 1'
#
loop_
_entity.id
_entity.type
_entity.pdbx_description
1 polymer ?
#
loop_
_entity_poly.entity_id
_entity_poly.type
_entity_poly.pdbx_seq_one_letter_code
_entity_poly.pdbx_strand_id
1 'polypeptide(L)' 'DSVYEVVRVVKGRCFALSYHQDRLYRSMREMDIPVKMTPDDLTELHEILIEQSEIKEGYIYLQISRGVAPRHHA' A
#
# COMPACT_ATOMS: atom_id res chain seq x y z
N ASP A 1 -10.40 3.25 -10.31
CA ASP A 1 -9.94 1.85 -10.42
C ASP A 1 -8.71 1.67 -9.53
N SER A 2 -8.90 1.08 -8.36
CA SER A 2 -7.89 1.05 -7.30
C SER A 2 -8.14 -0.08 -6.30
N VAL A 3 -7.06 -0.51 -5.64
CA VAL A 3 -7.06 -1.40 -4.48
C VAL A 3 -6.54 -0.66 -3.25
N TYR A 4 -6.86 -1.15 -2.05
CA TYR A 4 -6.40 -0.55 -0.80
C TYR A 4 -6.04 -1.61 0.24
N GLU A 5 -5.21 -1.20 1.20
CA GLU A 5 -4.82 -1.96 2.37
C GLU A 5 -4.88 -1.10 3.63
N VAL A 6 -5.13 -1.75 4.76
CA VAL A 6 -5.12 -1.11 6.08
C VAL A 6 -4.27 -1.96 7.02
N VAL A 7 -3.12 -1.41 7.43
CA VAL A 7 -2.13 -2.10 8.25
C VAL A 7 -2.11 -1.49 9.65
N ARG A 8 -2.26 -2.31 10.68
CA ARG A 8 -2.16 -1.85 12.08
C ARG A 8 -0.69 -1.57 12.44
N VAL A 9 -0.42 -0.46 13.11
CA VAL A 9 0.89 -0.13 13.69
C VAL A 9 0.86 -0.24 15.20
N VAL A 10 1.59 -1.20 15.79
CA VAL A 10 1.67 -1.42 17.24
C VAL A 10 3.09 -1.18 17.70
N LYS A 11 3.28 -0.37 18.76
CA LYS A 11 4.61 0.04 19.26
C LYS A 11 5.53 0.55 18.15
N GLY A 12 4.99 1.30 17.19
CA GLY A 12 5.73 1.85 16.06
C GLY A 12 6.21 0.79 15.05
N ARG A 13 5.53 -0.35 14.93
CA ARG A 13 5.81 -1.38 13.92
C ARG A 13 4.54 -1.88 13.25
N CYS A 14 4.59 -2.12 11.95
CA CYS A 14 3.49 -2.75 11.23
C CYS A 14 3.26 -4.19 11.71
N PHE A 15 2.00 -4.53 11.98
CA PHE A 15 1.59 -5.89 12.27
C PHE A 15 1.32 -6.65 10.96
N ALA A 16 1.92 -7.84 10.82
CA ALA A 16 1.69 -8.76 9.71
C ALA A 16 1.83 -8.15 8.29
N LEU A 17 2.76 -7.19 8.11
CA LEU A 17 2.91 -6.41 6.87
C LEU A 17 3.04 -7.27 5.61
N SER A 18 3.79 -8.37 5.67
CA SER A 18 3.96 -9.28 4.52
C SER A 18 2.62 -9.87 4.04
N TYR A 19 1.73 -10.26 4.94
CA TYR A 19 0.40 -10.77 4.58
C TYR A 19 -0.48 -9.70 3.93
N HIS A 20 -0.37 -8.45 4.40
CA HIS A 20 -1.05 -7.32 3.77
C HIS A 20 -0.51 -7.04 2.37
N GLN A 21 0.80 -7.10 2.19
CA GLN A 21 1.44 -6.94 0.88
C GLN A 21 1.04 -8.07 -0.08
N ASP A 22 1.06 -9.32 0.34
CA ASP A 22 0.62 -10.46 -0.49
C ASP A 22 -0.81 -10.26 -1.00
N ARG A 23 -1.72 -9.81 -0.11
CA ARG A 23 -3.10 -9.52 -0.48
C ARG A 23 -3.21 -8.32 -1.43
N LEU A 24 -2.45 -7.26 -1.20
CA LEU A 24 -2.37 -6.11 -2.09
C LEU A 24 -1.94 -6.52 -3.50
N TYR A 25 -0.82 -7.24 -3.62
CA TYR A 25 -0.27 -7.65 -4.91
C TYR A 25 -1.19 -8.63 -5.65
N ARG A 26 -1.85 -9.54 -4.93
CA ARG A 26 -2.89 -10.39 -5.51
C ARG A 26 -4.03 -9.54 -6.06
N SER A 27 -4.51 -8.55 -5.30
CA SER A 27 -5.63 -7.70 -5.72
C SER A 27 -5.25 -6.82 -6.91
N MET A 28 -4.03 -6.27 -6.92
CA MET A 28 -3.50 -5.53 -8.08
C MET A 28 -3.48 -6.41 -9.33
N ARG A 29 -3.06 -7.67 -9.21
CA ARG A 29 -3.03 -8.63 -10.31
C ARG A 29 -4.43 -8.95 -10.83
N GLU A 30 -5.38 -9.22 -9.95
CA GLU A 30 -6.77 -9.49 -10.33
C GLU A 30 -7.44 -8.31 -11.05
N MET A 31 -6.93 -7.09 -10.83
CA MET A 31 -7.44 -5.87 -11.45
C MET A 31 -6.55 -5.34 -12.59
N ASP A 32 -5.52 -6.08 -13.03
CA ASP A 32 -4.55 -5.62 -14.04
C ASP A 32 -3.92 -4.25 -13.72
N ILE A 33 -3.74 -3.93 -12.43
CA ILE A 33 -3.03 -2.73 -11.99
C ILE A 33 -1.53 -3.03 -12.03
N PRO A 34 -0.72 -2.26 -12.79
CA PRO A 34 0.71 -2.52 -12.93
C PRO A 34 1.44 -2.32 -11.60
N VAL A 35 2.26 -3.30 -11.24
CA VAL A 35 3.14 -3.22 -10.08
C VAL A 35 4.33 -2.32 -10.44
N LYS A 36 4.51 -1.24 -9.65
CA LYS A 36 5.60 -0.26 -9.83
C LYS A 36 6.59 -0.22 -8.67
N MET A 37 6.28 -0.92 -7.58
CA MET A 37 7.10 -0.98 -6.36
C MET A 37 7.18 -2.44 -5.92
N THR A 38 8.36 -2.86 -5.52
CA THR A 38 8.60 -4.18 -4.94
C THR A 38 8.07 -4.26 -3.50
N PRO A 39 7.88 -5.47 -2.94
CA PRO A 39 7.49 -5.62 -1.54
C PRO A 39 8.47 -4.94 -0.57
N ASP A 40 9.77 -4.94 -0.91
CA ASP A 40 10.80 -4.29 -0.12
C ASP A 40 10.64 -2.76 -0.14
N ASP A 41 10.38 -2.17 -1.31
CA ASP A 41 10.10 -0.73 -1.45
C ASP A 41 8.87 -0.31 -0.62
N LEU A 42 7.83 -1.14 -0.60
CA LEU A 42 6.64 -0.88 0.22
C LEU A 42 6.95 -1.02 1.71
N THR A 43 7.85 -1.93 2.10
CA THR A 43 8.27 -2.08 3.50
C THR A 43 9.01 -0.84 3.97
N GLU A 44 10.01 -0.41 3.20
CA GLU A 44 10.78 0.81 3.47
C GLU A 44 9.85 2.04 3.53
N LEU A 45 8.87 2.14 2.63
CA LEU A 45 7.89 3.23 2.65
C LEU A 45 7.06 3.27 3.95
N HIS A 46 6.63 2.11 4.47
CA HIS A 46 5.92 2.05 5.74
C HIS A 46 6.82 2.44 6.91
N GLU A 47 8.09 2.02 6.91
CA GLU A 47 9.06 2.37 7.94
C GLU A 47 9.34 3.88 7.97
N ILE A 48 9.60 4.49 6.82
CA ILE A 48 9.78 5.95 6.67
C ILE A 48 8.54 6.69 7.16
N LEU A 49 7.34 6.23 6.77
CA LEU A 49 6.09 6.87 7.19
C LEU A 49 5.90 6.79 8.71
N ILE A 50 6.22 5.66 9.34
CA ILE A 50 6.15 5.50 10.80
C ILE A 50 7.17 6.41 11.49
N GLU A 51 8.39 6.48 10.98
CA GLU A 51 9.44 7.32 11.52
C GLU A 51 9.04 8.80 11.48
N GLN A 52 8.60 9.29 10.31
CA GLN A 52 8.25 10.69 10.10
C GLN A 52 6.97 11.12 10.83
N SER A 53 5.99 10.22 10.96
CA SER A 53 4.74 10.52 11.68
C SER A 53 4.84 10.32 13.20
N GLU A 54 5.94 9.71 13.67
CA GLU A 54 6.15 9.28 15.06
C GLU A 54 5.06 8.37 15.62
N ILE A 55 4.21 7.80 14.77
CA ILE A 55 3.04 7.01 15.17
C ILE A 55 3.47 5.78 15.96
N LYS A 56 2.94 5.62 17.17
CA LYS A 56 3.20 4.44 18.01
C LYS A 56 2.06 3.45 17.97
N GLU A 57 0.83 3.95 17.90
CA GLU A 57 -0.39 3.17 17.81
C GLU A 57 -1.32 3.77 16.77
N GLY A 58 -1.68 3.00 15.75
CA GLY A 58 -2.72 3.38 14.80
C GLY A 58 -2.78 2.47 13.59
N TYR A 59 -3.12 3.03 12.44
CA TYR A 59 -3.24 2.32 11.18
C TYR A 59 -2.61 3.13 10.04
N ILE A 60 -2.00 2.43 9.09
CA ILE A 60 -1.58 2.98 7.80
C ILE A 60 -2.61 2.54 6.77
N TYR A 61 -3.21 3.52 6.11
CA TYR A 61 -4.08 3.30 4.95
C TYR A 61 -3.28 3.54 3.68
N LEU A 62 -3.18 2.53 2.82
CA LEU A 62 -2.51 2.61 1.53
C LEU A 62 -3.53 2.33 0.42
N GLN A 63 -3.57 3.17 -0.61
CA GLN A 63 -4.41 2.95 -1.79
C GLN A 63 -3.58 3.14 -3.05
N ILE A 64 -3.68 2.18 -3.96
CA ILE A 64 -2.98 2.19 -5.26
C ILE A 64 -4.04 2.19 -6.36
N SER A 65 -3.96 3.17 -7.25
CA SER A 65 -4.81 3.25 -8.44
C SER A 65 -4.01 2.91 -9.70
N ARG A 66 -4.71 2.56 -10.78
CA ARG A 66 -4.10 2.37 -12.11
C ARG A 66 -3.41 3.64 -12.64
N GLY A 67 -3.76 4.80 -12.08
CA GLY A 67 -3.33 6.12 -12.53
C GLY A 67 -4.43 6.85 -13.30
N VAL A 68 -4.08 8.02 -13.82
CA VAL A 68 -4.99 8.84 -14.64
C VAL A 68 -4.78 8.47 -16.11
N ALA A 69 -5.84 8.02 -16.78
CA ALA A 69 -5.86 7.86 -18.24
C ALA A 69 -6.66 9.02 -18.86
N PRO A 70 -6.24 9.60 -20.00
CA PRO A 70 -7.05 10.55 -20.73
C PRO A 70 -8.39 9.92 -21.12
N ARG A 71 -9.50 10.58 -20.81
CA ARG A 71 -10.83 10.17 -21.30
C ARG A 71 -10.95 10.57 -22.76
N HIS A 72 -10.89 9.60 -23.67
CA HIS A 72 -11.35 9.79 -25.04
C HIS A 72 -12.87 9.61 -25.07
N HIS A 73 -13.60 10.73 -25.03
CA HIS A 73 -14.96 10.78 -25.54
C HIS A 73 -14.87 11.38 -26.94
N ALA A 74 -15.16 10.57 -27.96
CA ALA A 74 -15.42 11.02 -29.33
C ALA A 74 -16.93 11.05 -29.54
#